data_AF-A0A7U9X3Z2-F1
#
_entry.id   AF-A0A7U9X3Z2-F1
#
_cell.length_a   1.000
_cell.length_b   1.000
_cell.length_c   1.000
_cell.angle_alpha   90.00
_cell.angle_beta   90.00
_cell.angle_gamma   90.00
#
_symmetry.space_group_name_H-M   'P 1'
#
loop_
_entity.id
_entity.type
_entity.pdbx_description
1 polymer ?
#
loop_
_entity_poly.entity_id
_entity_poly.type
_entity_poly.pdbx_seq_one_letter_code
_entity_poly.pdbx_strand_id
1 'polypeptide(L)' 'MFKITKSFRKANIPKTIRFTEELDDMLLKIAEKEEISFNELILRCCQYAIDHYEGNADITGAGDGAP' A
#
# COMPACT_ATOMS: atom_id res chain seq x y z
N MET A 1 -11.83 -3.40 8.13
CA MET A 1 -12.16 -3.56 6.69
C MET A 1 -11.12 -2.80 5.89
N PHE A 2 -10.38 -3.47 5.01
CA PHE A 2 -9.42 -2.85 4.12
C PHE A 2 -10.18 -2.01 3.08
N LYS A 3 -10.06 -0.69 3.14
CA LYS A 3 -10.80 0.24 2.26
C LYS A 3 -9.88 0.70 1.13
N ILE A 4 -10.39 0.57 -0.08
CA ILE A 4 -9.69 0.93 -1.31
C ILE A 4 -9.97 2.42 -1.62
N THR A 5 -9.01 3.29 -1.34
CA THR A 5 -9.04 4.74 -1.69
C THR A 5 -8.16 5.03 -2.92
N LYS A 6 -8.67 5.84 -3.86
CA LYS A 6 -8.05 6.15 -5.17
C LYS A 6 -6.83 7.10 -5.11
N SER A 7 -6.19 7.25 -3.95
CA SER A 7 -5.22 8.32 -3.68
C SER A 7 -3.82 8.09 -4.26
N PHE A 8 -3.52 6.90 -4.79
CA PHE A 8 -2.16 6.51 -5.23
C PHE A 8 -1.79 6.92 -6.66
N ARG A 9 -2.52 7.85 -7.28
CA ARG A 9 -2.37 8.23 -8.70
C ARG A 9 -1.00 8.83 -9.10
N LYS A 10 -0.03 8.97 -8.19
CA LYS A 10 1.29 9.58 -8.42
C LYS A 10 2.48 8.83 -7.83
N ALA A 11 2.35 7.52 -7.54
CA ALA A 11 3.52 6.74 -7.10
C ALA A 11 4.56 6.63 -8.23
N ASN A 12 5.60 7.47 -8.18
CA ASN A 12 6.63 7.61 -9.22
C ASN A 12 8.06 7.35 -8.71
N ILE A 13 8.22 7.01 -7.44
CA ILE A 13 9.53 6.68 -6.85
C ILE A 13 9.70 5.15 -6.92
N PRO A 14 10.62 4.62 -7.76
CA PRO A 14 10.84 3.19 -7.86
C PRO A 14 11.47 2.65 -6.57
N LYS A 15 10.98 1.50 -6.11
CA LYS A 15 11.50 0.76 -4.96
C LYS A 15 11.57 -0.72 -5.31
N THR A 16 12.71 -1.35 -5.02
CA THR A 16 12.88 -2.81 -5.15
C THR A 16 12.69 -3.44 -3.78
N ILE A 17 11.73 -4.36 -3.68
CA ILE A 17 11.42 -5.13 -2.48
C ILE A 17 11.51 -6.61 -2.84
N ARG A 18 12.08 -7.44 -1.97
CA ARG A 18 12.15 -8.90 -2.15
C ARG A 18 11.05 -9.57 -1.32
N PHE A 19 10.22 -10.37 -1.96
CA PHE A 19 9.18 -11.18 -1.31
C PHE A 19 9.61 -12.65 -1.27
N THR A 20 8.98 -13.42 -0.38
CA THR A 20 8.98 -14.88 -0.48
C THR A 20 8.01 -15.31 -1.58
N GLU A 21 8.25 -16.47 -2.20
CA GLU A 21 7.38 -17.01 -3.26
C GLU A 21 5.91 -17.09 -2.80
N GLU A 22 5.70 -17.62 -1.59
CA GLU A 22 4.36 -17.76 -1.01
C GLU A 22 3.64 -16.40 -0.87
N LEU A 23 4.34 -15.37 -0.42
CA LEU A 23 3.76 -14.04 -0.23
C LEU A 23 3.48 -13.36 -1.58
N ASP A 24 4.38 -13.50 -2.54
CA ASP A 24 4.20 -12.97 -3.90
C ASP A 24 2.95 -13.57 -4.56
N ASP A 25 2.81 -14.90 -4.51
CA ASP A 25 1.66 -15.62 -5.05
C ASP A 25 0.33 -15.19 -4.42
N MET A 26 0.32 -14.98 -3.10
CA MET A 26 -0.87 -14.51 -2.39
C MET A 26 -1.26 -13.09 -2.82
N LEU A 27 -0.27 -12.18 -2.91
CA LEU A 27 -0.51 -10.79 -3.29
C LEU A 27 -0.92 -10.66 -4.76
N LEU A 28 -0.32 -11.44 -5.66
CA LEU A 28 -0.72 -11.49 -7.07
C LEU A 28 -2.19 -11.93 -7.22
N LYS A 29 -2.59 -13.01 -6.53
CA LYS A 29 -3.99 -13.48 -6.55
C LYS A 29 -4.98 -12.44 -6.02
N ILE A 30 -4.59 -11.64 -5.02
CA ILE A 30 -5.43 -10.56 -4.50
C ILE A 30 -5.52 -9.43 -5.53
N ALA A 31 -4.40 -9.02 -6.12
CA ALA A 31 -4.37 -7.96 -7.13
C ALA A 31 -5.24 -8.31 -8.35
N GLU A 32 -5.18 -9.57 -8.81
CA GLU A 32 -6.03 -10.09 -9.89
C GLU A 32 -7.52 -10.05 -9.52
N LYS A 33 -7.89 -10.54 -8.34
CA LYS A 33 -9.29 -10.57 -7.89
C LYS A 33 -9.91 -9.19 -7.71
N GLU A 34 -9.11 -8.22 -7.27
CA GLU A 34 -9.55 -6.84 -7.03
C GLU A 34 -9.39 -5.94 -8.27
N GLU A 35 -8.93 -6.49 -9.39
CA GLU A 35 -8.68 -5.78 -10.65
C GLU A 35 -7.78 -4.53 -10.48
N ILE A 36 -6.74 -4.63 -9.64
CA ILE A 36 -5.78 -3.55 -9.39
C ILE A 36 -4.36 -3.96 -9.77
N SER A 37 -3.52 -2.96 -10.07
CA SER A 37 -2.09 -3.23 -10.28
C SER A 37 -1.44 -3.73 -8.99
N PHE A 38 -0.44 -4.61 -9.12
CA PHE A 38 0.35 -5.08 -7.98
C PHE A 38 0.94 -3.91 -7.18
N ASN A 39 1.44 -2.87 -7.87
CA ASN A 39 1.93 -1.65 -7.22
C ASN A 39 0.85 -0.97 -6.37
N GLU A 40 -0.37 -0.83 -6.88
CA GLU A 40 -1.48 -0.24 -6.14
C GLU A 40 -1.88 -1.08 -4.93
N LEU A 41 -1.84 -2.41 -5.02
CA LEU A 41 -2.04 -3.29 -3.87
C LEU A 41 -0.99 -3.03 -2.79
N ILE A 42 0.31 -3.04 -3.16
CA ILE A 42 1.40 -2.82 -2.21
C ILE A 42 1.27 -1.47 -1.50
N LEU A 43 0.95 -0.39 -2.23
CA LEU A 43 0.77 0.94 -1.63
C LEU A 43 -0.37 0.97 -0.61
N ARG A 44 -1.49 0.29 -0.89
CA ARG A 44 -2.60 0.18 0.06
C ARG A 44 -2.22 -0.66 1.28
N CYS A 45 -1.46 -1.75 1.10
CA CYS A 45 -0.93 -2.54 2.20
C CYS A 45 -0.03 -1.67 3.11
N CYS A 46 0.85 -0.86 2.53
CA CYS A 46 1.69 0.08 3.27
C CYS A 46 0.85 1.13 4.01
N GLN A 47 -0.13 1.75 3.35
CA GLN A 47 -0.98 2.75 4.00
C GLN A 47 -1.76 2.16 5.16
N TYR A 48 -2.34 0.98 4.98
CA TYR A 48 -3.06 0.29 6.06
C TYR A 48 -2.15 0.01 7.26
N ALA A 49 -0.91 -0.47 7.01
CA ALA A 49 0.06 -0.72 8.06
C ALA A 49 0.44 0.57 8.82
N ILE A 50 0.54 1.70 8.13
CA ILE A 50 0.79 3.02 8.74
C ILE A 50 -0.41 3.49 9.56
N ASP A 51 -1.63 3.42 9.00
CA ASP A 51 -2.86 3.87 9.66
C ASP A 51 -3.17 3.10 10.96
N HIS A 52 -2.70 1.86 11.06
CA HIS A 52 -2.88 0.98 12.22
C HIS A 52 -1.58 0.76 13.00
N TYR A 53 -0.55 1.56 12.75
CA TYR A 53 0.70 1.48 13.48
C TYR A 53 0.54 2.09 14.89
N GLU A 54 0.51 1.24 15.92
CA GLU A 54 0.42 1.67 17.33
C GLU A 54 1.79 1.98 17.96
N GLY A 55 2.86 2.03 17.17
CA GLY A 55 4.21 2.27 17.68
C GLY A 55 4.50 3.76 17.91
N ASN A 56 5.51 4.03 18.74
CA ASN A 56 5.88 5.38 19.19
C ASN A 56 6.71 6.18 18.16
N ALA A 57 6.67 5.81 16.88
CA ALA A 57 7.36 6.57 15.85
C ALA A 57 6.47 7.75 15.45
N ASP A 58 7.00 8.97 15.49
CA ASP A 58 6.32 10.14 14.91
C ASP A 58 6.31 10.01 13.38
N ILE A 59 5.30 9.31 12.87
CA ILE A 59 5.00 9.16 11.44
C ILE A 59 4.09 10.31 10.98
N THR A 60 4.54 11.55 11.10
CA THR A 60 3.87 12.68 10.42
C THR A 60 4.38 12.79 8.98
N GLY A 61 3.72 12.08 8.06
CA GLY A 61 3.85 12.34 6.63
C GLY A 61 2.95 13.51 6.25
N ALA A 62 3.52 14.70 6.06
CA ALA A 62 2.81 15.81 5.45
C ALA A 62 2.45 15.47 3.98
N GLY A 63 1.16 15.49 3.65
CA GLY A 63 0.61 15.36 2.29
C GLY A 63 -0.71 14.58 2.35
N ASP A 64 -1.89 15.14 2.12
CA ASP A 64 -2.28 16.36 1.45
C ASP A 64 -3.23 17.17 2.35
N GLY A 65 -2.95 18.46 2.47
CA GLY A 65 -4.00 19.41 2.81
C GLY A 65 -4.90 19.63 1.61
N ALA A 66 -6.21 19.48 1.80
CA ALA A 66 -7.20 20.44 1.33
C ALA A 66 -8.57 20.12 1.97
N PRO A 67 -9.37 21.16 2.26
CA PRO A 67 -10.75 21.05 2.74
C PRO A 67 -11.72 20.47 1.71
#